data_AF-A0A9X6FIZ4-F1
#
_entry.id   AF-A0A9X6FIZ4-F1
#
_cell.length_a   1.000
_cell.length_b   1.000
_cell.length_c   1.000
_cell.angle_alpha   90.00
_cell.angle_beta   90.00
_cell.angle_gamma   90.00
#
_symmetry.space_group_name_H-M   'P 1'
#
loop_
_entity.id
_entity.type
_entity.pdbx_description
1 polymer ?
#
loop_
_entity_poly.entity_id
_entity_poly.type
_entity_poly.pdbx_seq_one_letter_code
_entity_poly.pdbx_strand_id
1 'polypeptide(L)'
;MEANINTQDVGAKKPSLLGMITSPSEQFERMKTSNAVWGAFWLLVLIAGLVGGFAAYVYSLTPEAIKLNKELGVTVSAAMTYGMGFGIIAISMAFVFLLSAVVYKVLMVFISNDTSFKKLLAITVYSSVISLLGLLINTILAYILGGSGQEMYTGLEPIFASSSGVVKGIVSKFEVFTIWGYAVTWLGLQITAGLTKKQATIITIVFFVLTLGIGALQGMFQ
;
A
#
# COMPACT_ATOMS: atom_id res chain seq x y z
N MET A 1 -22.65 -3.93 19.56
CA MET A 1 -22.02 -3.50 20.82
C MET A 1 -21.19 -2.28 20.50
N GLU A 2 -21.59 -1.09 20.96
CA GLU A 2 -20.74 0.09 20.87
C GLU A 2 -19.55 -0.14 21.80
N ALA A 3 -18.34 -0.01 21.27
CA ALA A 3 -17.15 -0.06 22.11
C ALA A 3 -17.26 1.10 23.10
N ASN A 4 -17.19 0.80 24.40
CA ASN A 4 -17.12 1.81 25.46
C ASN A 4 -15.74 2.48 25.39
N ILE A 5 -15.59 3.40 24.43
CA ILE A 5 -14.35 4.14 24.20
C ILE A 5 -14.39 5.34 25.13
N ASN A 6 -13.49 5.38 26.11
CA ASN A 6 -13.29 6.56 26.94
C ASN A 6 -12.73 7.69 26.06
N THR A 7 -13.61 8.57 25.59
CA THR A 7 -13.32 9.61 24.60
C THR A 7 -12.27 10.62 25.06
N GLN A 8 -12.05 10.76 26.38
CA GLN A 8 -11.02 11.64 26.94
C GLN A 8 -9.59 11.13 26.75
N ASP A 9 -9.36 9.82 26.76
CA ASP A 9 -8.02 9.22 26.64
C ASP A 9 -7.60 9.04 25.17
N VAL A 10 -8.57 8.91 24.25
CA VAL A 10 -8.31 8.78 22.81
C VAL A 10 -7.80 10.09 22.21
N GLY A 11 -8.32 11.25 22.61
CA GLY A 11 -7.86 12.54 22.09
C GLY A 11 -6.41 12.90 22.46
N ALA A 12 -5.88 12.33 23.54
CA ALA A 12 -4.54 12.63 24.06
C ALA A 12 -3.42 11.77 23.44
N LYS A 13 -3.76 10.57 22.93
CA LYS A 13 -2.78 9.60 22.43
C LYS A 13 -2.55 9.76 20.93
N LYS A 14 -1.29 9.69 20.51
CA LYS A 14 -0.93 9.70 19.08
C LYS A 14 -1.45 8.42 18.39
N PRO A 15 -1.86 8.50 17.11
CA PRO A 15 -2.21 7.32 16.33
C PRO A 15 -0.99 6.40 16.14
N SER A 16 -1.22 5.10 16.22
CA SER A 16 -0.21 4.04 16.14
C SER A 16 -0.34 3.23 14.84
N LEU A 17 0.78 2.97 14.16
CA LEU A 17 0.81 2.10 12.97
C LEU A 17 0.45 0.65 13.31
N LEU A 18 0.92 0.10 14.44
CA LEU A 18 0.53 -1.24 14.87
C LEU A 18 -0.94 -1.30 15.27
N GLY A 19 -1.44 -0.23 15.88
CA GLY A 19 -2.86 -0.10 16.22
C GLY A 19 -3.77 -0.11 14.99
N MET A 20 -3.29 0.26 13.80
CA MET A 20 -4.08 0.18 12.57
C MET A 20 -4.43 -1.26 12.17
N ILE A 21 -3.63 -2.23 12.61
CA ILE A 21 -3.86 -3.65 12.32
C ILE A 21 -4.95 -4.21 13.25
N THR A 22 -4.95 -3.81 14.53
CA THR A 22 -5.80 -4.41 15.56
C THR A 22 -7.02 -3.56 15.94
N SER A 23 -6.89 -2.24 15.99
CA SER A 23 -7.94 -1.29 16.35
C SER A 23 -8.01 -0.06 15.42
N PRO A 24 -8.17 -0.24 14.08
CA PRO A 24 -8.11 0.85 13.11
C PRO A 24 -9.08 2.00 13.42
N SER A 25 -10.31 1.71 13.82
CA SER A 25 -11.31 2.73 14.17
C SER A 25 -10.85 3.64 15.30
N GLU A 26 -10.22 3.06 16.34
CA GLU A 26 -9.68 3.82 17.47
C GLU A 26 -8.54 4.74 17.00
N GLN A 27 -7.65 4.24 16.13
CA GLN A 27 -6.56 5.06 15.61
C GLN A 27 -7.07 6.23 14.76
N PHE A 28 -8.13 6.04 13.98
CA PHE A 28 -8.76 7.11 13.21
C PHE A 28 -9.48 8.14 14.09
N GLU A 29 -10.06 7.73 15.22
CA GLU A 29 -10.58 8.67 16.21
C GLU A 29 -9.47 9.57 16.76
N ARG A 30 -8.29 9.01 17.08
CA ARG A 30 -7.11 9.79 17.51
C ARG A 30 -6.64 10.80 16.44
N MET A 31 -6.85 10.50 15.17
CA MET A 31 -6.48 11.39 14.04
C MET A 31 -7.44 12.57 13.86
N LYS A 32 -8.61 12.59 14.52
CA LYS A 32 -9.50 13.77 14.45
C LYS A 32 -8.82 15.02 15.03
N THR A 33 -8.05 14.84 16.10
CA THR A 33 -7.35 15.91 16.85
C THR A 33 -5.85 15.95 16.60
N SER A 34 -5.25 14.89 16.05
CA SER A 34 -3.82 14.83 15.76
C SER A 34 -3.47 15.22 14.32
N ASN A 35 -2.37 15.96 14.15
CA ASN A 35 -1.76 16.25 12.85
C ASN A 35 -0.46 15.46 12.62
N ALA A 36 -0.20 14.44 13.45
CA ALA A 36 1.02 13.63 13.36
C ALA A 36 0.97 12.68 12.16
N VAL A 37 1.73 13.01 11.11
CA VAL A 37 1.83 12.17 9.90
C VAL A 37 3.28 11.93 9.47
N TRP A 38 4.17 12.92 9.61
CA TRP A 38 5.51 12.83 9.03
C TRP A 38 6.39 11.72 9.62
N GLY A 39 6.25 11.44 10.91
CA GLY A 39 6.97 10.31 11.53
C GLY A 39 6.53 8.96 10.95
N ALA A 40 5.22 8.74 10.84
CA ALA A 40 4.67 7.53 10.23
C ALA A 40 4.99 7.45 8.73
N PHE A 41 4.96 8.59 8.03
CA PHE A 41 5.28 8.69 6.61
C PHE A 41 6.71 8.20 6.33
N TRP A 42 7.71 8.77 6.98
CA TRP A 42 9.11 8.39 6.73
C TRP A 42 9.42 6.98 7.21
N LEU A 43 8.79 6.53 8.30
CA LEU A 43 8.93 5.16 8.76
C LEU A 43 8.38 4.16 7.72
N LEU A 44 7.18 4.38 7.19
CA LEU A 44 6.63 3.49 6.18
C LEU A 44 7.36 3.58 4.84
N VAL A 45 7.87 4.75 4.46
CA VAL A 45 8.74 4.89 3.28
C VAL A 45 10.00 4.05 3.43
N LEU A 46 10.64 4.08 4.61
CA LEU A 46 11.82 3.27 4.90
C LEU A 46 11.50 1.78 4.88
N ILE A 47 10.39 1.36 5.51
CA ILE A 47 9.96 -0.04 5.51
C ILE A 47 9.64 -0.50 4.07
N ALA A 48 8.95 0.33 3.28
CA ALA A 48 8.67 0.04 1.88
C ALA A 48 9.96 -0.13 1.07
N GLY A 49 10.97 0.72 1.29
CA GLY A 49 12.29 0.54 0.72
C GLY A 49 12.89 -0.83 1.09
N LEU A 50 12.86 -1.22 2.36
CA LEU A 50 13.41 -2.52 2.79
C LEU A 50 12.71 -3.70 2.11
N VAL A 51 11.37 -3.65 2.01
CA VAL A 51 10.57 -4.65 1.29
C VAL A 51 10.91 -4.65 -0.20
N GLY A 52 11.05 -3.48 -0.82
CA GLY A 52 11.41 -3.32 -2.22
C GLY A 52 12.80 -3.83 -2.58
N GLY A 53 13.79 -3.55 -1.72
CA GLY A 53 15.13 -4.10 -1.84
C GLY A 53 15.13 -5.63 -1.74
N PHE A 54 14.35 -6.17 -0.80
CA PHE A 54 14.19 -7.62 -0.67
C PHE A 54 13.52 -8.23 -1.89
N ALA A 55 12.44 -7.64 -2.41
CA ALA A 55 11.78 -8.11 -3.62
C ALA A 55 12.70 -8.07 -4.85
N ALA A 56 13.49 -7.01 -5.03
CA ALA A 56 14.47 -6.92 -6.11
C ALA A 56 15.57 -7.98 -5.97
N TYR A 57 16.03 -8.26 -4.74
CA TYR A 57 16.96 -9.33 -4.48
C TYR A 57 16.37 -10.70 -4.85
N VAL A 58 15.14 -11.01 -4.42
CA VAL A 58 14.45 -12.27 -4.77
C VAL A 58 14.34 -12.42 -6.29
N TYR A 59 13.93 -11.35 -6.99
CA TYR A 59 13.87 -11.35 -8.45
C TYR A 59 15.23 -11.67 -9.09
N SER A 60 16.33 -11.15 -8.55
CA SER A 60 17.67 -11.39 -9.11
C SER A 60 18.17 -12.83 -9.00
N LEU A 61 17.52 -13.66 -8.17
CA LEU A 61 17.81 -15.09 -8.06
C LEU A 61 17.10 -15.92 -9.13
N THR A 62 16.18 -15.34 -9.90
CA THR A 62 15.44 -16.04 -10.96
C THR A 62 16.36 -16.40 -12.14
N PRO A 63 16.12 -17.55 -12.81
CA PRO A 63 16.85 -17.91 -14.02
C PRO A 63 16.80 -16.84 -15.11
N GLU A 64 15.65 -16.17 -15.25
CA GLU A 64 15.40 -15.11 -16.23
C GLU A 64 16.31 -13.90 -15.98
N ALA A 65 16.38 -13.42 -14.72
CA ALA A 65 17.23 -12.30 -14.36
C ALA A 65 18.73 -12.61 -14.52
N ILE A 66 19.15 -13.82 -14.13
CA ILE A 66 20.54 -14.28 -14.29
C ILE A 66 20.92 -14.32 -15.78
N LYS A 67 20.04 -14.88 -16.62
CA LYS A 67 20.26 -14.94 -18.07
C LYS A 67 20.38 -13.56 -18.68
N LEU A 68 19.47 -12.64 -18.35
CA LEU A 68 19.48 -11.26 -18.85
C LEU A 68 20.78 -10.53 -18.48
N ASN A 69 21.21 -10.61 -17.22
CA ASN A 69 22.46 -9.98 -16.78
C ASN A 69 23.69 -10.53 -17.53
N LYS A 70 23.71 -11.84 -17.78
CA LYS A 70 24.78 -12.48 -18.56
C LYS A 70 24.79 -12.02 -20.02
N GLU A 71 23.62 -11.91 -20.66
CA GLU A 71 23.48 -11.43 -22.04
C GLU A 71 23.91 -9.96 -22.19
N LEU A 72 23.62 -9.13 -21.17
CA LEU A 72 24.04 -7.73 -21.14
C LEU A 72 25.50 -7.53 -20.75
N GLY A 73 26.20 -8.58 -20.31
CA GLY A 73 27.58 -8.49 -19.80
C GLY A 73 27.70 -7.66 -18.52
N VAL A 74 26.60 -7.48 -17.78
CA VAL A 74 26.56 -6.66 -16.56
C VAL A 74 26.61 -7.56 -15.33
N THR A 75 27.62 -7.34 -14.48
CA THR A 75 27.69 -7.97 -13.16
C THR A 75 27.13 -7.03 -12.10
N VAL A 76 25.89 -7.25 -11.68
CA VAL A 76 25.27 -6.52 -10.56
C VAL A 76 25.42 -7.35 -9.29
N SER A 77 26.04 -6.78 -8.24
CA SER A 77 26.14 -7.46 -6.95
C SER A 77 24.79 -7.51 -6.24
N ALA A 78 24.59 -8.49 -5.37
CA ALA A 78 23.37 -8.59 -4.55
C ALA A 78 23.10 -7.30 -3.74
N ALA A 79 24.17 -6.67 -3.21
CA ALA A 79 24.08 -5.40 -2.50
C ALA A 79 23.60 -4.26 -3.40
N MET A 80 24.07 -4.21 -4.65
CA MET A 80 23.64 -3.19 -5.62
C MET A 80 22.18 -3.40 -6.03
N THR A 81 21.77 -4.64 -6.32
CA THR A 81 20.37 -4.99 -6.61
C THR A 81 19.45 -4.58 -5.45
N TYR A 82 19.80 -4.96 -4.23
CA TYR A 82 19.02 -4.62 -3.05
C TYR A 82 18.95 -3.09 -2.86
N GLY A 83 20.07 -2.39 -2.96
CA GLY A 83 20.14 -0.94 -2.82
C GLY A 83 19.32 -0.19 -3.87
N MET A 84 19.35 -0.63 -5.13
CA MET A 84 18.52 -0.05 -6.20
C MET A 84 17.03 -0.30 -5.95
N GLY A 85 16.64 -1.54 -5.61
CA GLY A 85 15.26 -1.86 -5.24
C GLY A 85 14.77 -1.05 -4.06
N PHE A 86 15.61 -0.88 -3.03
CA PHE A 86 15.32 -0.02 -1.88
C PHE A 86 15.05 1.42 -2.30
N GLY A 87 15.98 2.02 -3.07
CA GLY A 87 15.87 3.41 -3.48
C GLY A 87 14.63 3.68 -4.33
N ILE A 88 14.40 2.84 -5.36
CA ILE A 88 13.25 2.97 -6.26
C ILE A 88 11.94 2.86 -5.49
N ILE A 89 11.78 1.84 -4.65
CA ILE A 89 10.51 1.63 -3.94
C ILE A 89 10.29 2.65 -2.82
N ALA A 90 11.33 3.08 -2.10
CA ALA A 90 11.19 4.13 -1.09
C ALA A 90 10.73 5.46 -1.73
N ILE A 91 11.38 5.89 -2.81
CA ILE A 91 11.00 7.13 -3.53
C ILE A 91 9.59 6.99 -4.11
N SER A 92 9.28 5.85 -4.72
CA SER A 92 7.96 5.59 -5.30
C SER A 92 6.86 5.61 -4.24
N MET A 93 7.09 5.01 -3.07
CA MET A 93 6.13 5.01 -1.95
C MET A 93 5.88 6.42 -1.43
N ALA A 94 6.94 7.21 -1.21
CA ALA A 94 6.83 8.60 -0.78
C ALA A 94 5.99 9.42 -1.78
N PHE A 95 6.27 9.24 -3.08
CA PHE A 95 5.52 9.87 -4.16
C PHE A 95 4.04 9.44 -4.17
N VAL A 96 3.77 8.14 -4.08
CA VAL A 96 2.41 7.58 -4.08
C VAL A 96 1.60 8.08 -2.89
N PHE A 97 2.17 8.19 -1.69
CA PHE A 97 1.48 8.76 -0.53
C PHE A 97 1.07 10.21 -0.74
N LEU A 98 2.00 11.04 -1.23
CA LEU A 98 1.73 12.45 -1.50
C LEU A 98 0.71 12.61 -2.63
N LEU A 99 0.88 11.88 -3.72
CA LEU A 99 -0.04 11.88 -4.85
C LEU A 99 -1.45 11.43 -4.44
N SER A 100 -1.56 10.35 -3.67
CA SER A 100 -2.85 9.86 -3.17
C SER A 100 -3.54 10.91 -2.31
N ALA A 101 -2.82 11.58 -1.42
CA ALA A 101 -3.39 12.66 -0.61
C ALA A 101 -3.87 13.85 -1.47
N VAL A 102 -3.17 14.18 -2.56
CA VAL A 102 -3.62 15.18 -3.54
C VAL A 102 -4.89 14.71 -4.26
N VAL A 103 -4.92 13.46 -4.74
CA VAL A 103 -6.11 12.89 -5.40
C VAL A 103 -7.30 12.89 -4.45
N TYR A 104 -7.12 12.46 -3.20
CA TYR A 104 -8.15 12.58 -2.16
C TYR A 104 -8.60 14.03 -2.01
N LYS A 105 -7.68 15.00 -1.93
CA LYS A 105 -8.05 16.40 -1.74
C LYS A 105 -8.90 16.93 -2.89
N VAL A 106 -8.56 16.57 -4.12
CA VAL A 106 -9.37 16.89 -5.31
C VAL A 106 -10.75 16.25 -5.21
N LEU A 107 -10.85 14.98 -4.83
CA LEU A 107 -12.14 14.30 -4.62
C LEU A 107 -12.98 14.96 -3.51
N MET A 108 -12.35 15.46 -2.43
CA MET A 108 -13.06 16.16 -1.35
C MET A 108 -13.73 17.46 -1.84
N VAL A 109 -13.14 18.15 -2.82
CA VAL A 109 -13.73 19.37 -3.41
C VAL A 109 -15.07 19.07 -4.07
N PHE A 110 -15.18 17.96 -4.81
CA PHE A 110 -16.42 17.58 -5.51
C PHE A 110 -17.58 17.21 -4.57
N ILE A 111 -17.28 16.92 -3.31
CA ILE A 111 -18.29 16.59 -2.28
C ILE A 111 -18.38 17.66 -1.19
N SER A 112 -17.84 18.85 -1.45
CA SER A 112 -17.86 20.00 -0.53
C SER A 112 -17.33 19.70 0.87
N ASN A 113 -16.32 18.83 0.97
CA ASN A 113 -15.64 18.49 2.22
C ASN A 113 -14.30 19.23 2.32
N ASP A 114 -14.02 19.84 3.47
CA ASP A 114 -12.88 20.73 3.68
C ASP A 114 -11.66 20.04 4.31
N THR A 115 -11.68 18.71 4.51
CA THR A 115 -10.61 17.94 5.16
C THR A 115 -9.23 18.35 4.65
N SER A 116 -8.32 18.65 5.60
CA SER A 116 -7.00 19.16 5.28
C SER A 116 -6.12 18.10 4.59
N PHE A 117 -5.20 18.54 3.74
CA PHE A 117 -4.23 17.66 3.08
C PHE A 117 -3.49 16.75 4.08
N LYS A 118 -3.07 17.29 5.23
CA LYS A 118 -2.37 16.52 6.26
C LYS A 118 -3.22 15.39 6.84
N LYS A 119 -4.53 15.59 7.02
CA LYS A 119 -5.44 14.53 7.50
C LYS A 119 -5.64 13.45 6.43
N LEU A 120 -5.78 13.83 5.16
CA LEU A 120 -5.88 12.89 4.06
C LEU A 120 -4.60 12.06 3.90
N LEU A 121 -3.43 12.72 3.98
CA LEU A 121 -2.13 12.04 4.00
C LEU A 121 -2.01 11.10 5.20
N ALA A 122 -2.47 11.51 6.39
CA ALA A 122 -2.45 10.63 7.57
C ALA A 122 -3.31 9.39 7.35
N ILE A 123 -4.54 9.54 6.82
CA ILE A 123 -5.40 8.40 6.49
C ILE A 123 -4.68 7.45 5.54
N THR A 124 -4.10 7.98 4.45
CA THR A 124 -3.37 7.18 3.45
C THR A 124 -2.16 6.43 4.04
N VAL A 125 -1.31 7.15 4.79
CA VAL A 125 -0.09 6.58 5.37
C VAL A 125 -0.45 5.50 6.38
N TYR A 126 -1.33 5.80 7.34
CA TYR A 126 -1.63 4.84 8.40
C TYR A 126 -2.39 3.61 7.89
N SER A 127 -3.28 3.74 6.91
CA SER A 127 -3.97 2.57 6.35
C SER A 127 -3.03 1.68 5.52
N SER A 128 -2.01 2.25 4.88
CA SER A 128 -1.09 1.52 4.00
C SER A 128 -0.22 0.46 4.71
N VAL A 129 -0.10 0.51 6.04
CA VAL A 129 0.66 -0.49 6.81
C VAL A 129 0.16 -1.91 6.55
N ILE A 130 -1.13 -2.07 6.31
CA ILE A 130 -1.77 -3.36 6.03
C ILE A 130 -1.30 -3.90 4.68
N SER A 131 -1.39 -3.08 3.63
CA SER A 131 -0.99 -3.49 2.29
C SER A 131 0.52 -3.73 2.21
N LEU A 132 1.33 -2.95 2.94
CA LEU A 132 2.77 -3.16 3.02
C LEU A 132 3.13 -4.46 3.75
N LEU A 133 2.38 -4.84 4.79
CA LEU A 133 2.51 -6.15 5.43
C LEU A 133 2.20 -7.28 4.43
N GLY A 134 1.15 -7.12 3.63
CA GLY A 134 0.80 -8.07 2.58
C GLY A 134 1.90 -8.23 1.53
N LEU A 135 2.47 -7.12 1.07
CA LEU A 135 3.60 -7.14 0.14
C LEU A 135 4.78 -7.92 0.73
N LEU A 136 5.17 -7.63 1.97
CA LEU A 136 6.25 -8.34 2.66
C LEU A 136 5.99 -9.85 2.75
N ILE A 137 4.78 -10.25 3.16
CA ILE A 137 4.40 -11.66 3.26
C ILE A 137 4.52 -12.35 1.90
N ASN A 138 4.01 -11.72 0.84
CA ASN A 138 4.07 -12.29 -0.50
C ASN A 138 5.50 -12.39 -1.03
N THR A 139 6.37 -11.40 -0.77
CA THR A 139 7.79 -11.49 -1.13
C THR A 139 8.51 -12.60 -0.36
N ILE A 140 8.19 -12.81 0.92
CA ILE A 140 8.72 -13.95 1.70
C ILE A 140 8.27 -15.27 1.09
N LEU A 141 6.98 -15.41 0.74
CA LEU A 141 6.46 -16.60 0.09
C LEU A 141 7.15 -16.85 -1.25
N ALA A 142 7.35 -15.80 -2.07
CA ALA A 142 8.07 -15.92 -3.32
C ALA A 142 9.48 -16.46 -3.10
N TYR A 143 10.21 -15.93 -2.13
CA TYR A 143 11.56 -16.42 -1.81
C TYR A 143 11.57 -17.90 -1.44
N ILE A 144 10.64 -18.33 -0.57
CA ILE A 144 10.56 -19.73 -0.10
C ILE A 144 10.13 -20.68 -1.23
N LEU A 145 9.23 -20.23 -2.11
CA LEU A 145 8.65 -21.04 -3.18
C LEU A 145 9.44 -20.98 -4.49
N GLY A 146 10.54 -20.22 -4.55
CA GLY A 146 11.34 -20.04 -5.76
C GLY A 146 10.65 -19.17 -6.83
N GLY A 147 9.75 -18.28 -6.42
CA GLY A 147 9.13 -17.27 -7.25
C GLY A 147 10.04 -16.06 -7.53
N SER A 148 9.50 -15.11 -8.28
CA SER A 148 10.19 -13.90 -8.74
C SER A 148 10.14 -12.73 -7.76
N GLY A 149 9.36 -12.83 -6.68
CA GLY A 149 9.17 -11.73 -5.71
C GLY A 149 8.07 -10.76 -6.11
N GLN A 150 7.40 -10.99 -7.23
CA GLN A 150 6.32 -10.16 -7.75
C GLN A 150 4.94 -10.80 -7.58
N GLU A 151 4.89 -12.09 -7.28
CA GLU A 151 3.66 -12.87 -7.14
C GLU A 151 2.87 -12.46 -5.90
N MET A 152 1.55 -12.41 -6.04
CA MET A 152 0.61 -12.15 -4.95
C MET A 152 -0.10 -13.46 -4.54
N TYR A 153 0.64 -14.35 -3.87
CA TYR A 153 0.17 -15.66 -3.36
C TYR A 153 -1.06 -15.59 -2.45
N THR A 154 -1.23 -14.51 -1.69
CA THR A 154 -2.39 -14.33 -0.81
C THR A 154 -3.62 -13.77 -1.53
N GLY A 155 -3.54 -13.60 -2.85
CA GLY A 155 -4.61 -13.12 -3.71
C GLY A 155 -5.12 -14.15 -4.70
N LEU A 156 -5.74 -13.65 -5.76
CA LEU A 156 -6.28 -14.48 -6.83
C LEU A 156 -5.22 -14.95 -7.84
N GLU A 157 -4.01 -14.38 -7.84
CA GLU A 157 -2.99 -14.68 -8.84
C GLU A 157 -2.67 -16.19 -8.99
N PRO A 158 -2.52 -17.00 -7.92
CA PRO A 158 -2.28 -18.43 -8.06
C PRO A 158 -3.38 -19.19 -8.80
N ILE A 159 -4.64 -18.75 -8.68
CA ILE A 159 -5.79 -19.36 -9.37
C ILE A 159 -5.75 -19.05 -10.87
N PHE A 160 -5.18 -17.90 -11.23
CA PHE A 160 -5.03 -17.43 -12.60
C PHE A 160 -3.58 -17.52 -13.08
N ALA A 161 -2.80 -18.48 -12.58
CA ALA A 161 -1.38 -18.61 -12.91
C ALA A 161 -1.10 -18.80 -14.42
N SER A 162 -2.06 -19.34 -15.17
CA SER A 162 -2.00 -19.50 -16.63
C SER A 162 -2.39 -18.24 -17.42
N SER A 163 -2.88 -17.20 -16.75
CA SER A 163 -3.20 -15.92 -17.38
C SER A 163 -1.93 -15.10 -17.64
N SER A 164 -1.97 -14.26 -18.67
CA SER A 164 -0.86 -13.38 -19.04
C SER A 164 -1.36 -11.97 -19.35
N GLY A 165 -0.41 -11.06 -19.52
CA GLY A 165 -0.68 -9.68 -19.94
C GLY A 165 -1.61 -8.93 -18.98
N VAL A 166 -2.55 -8.18 -19.57
CA VAL A 166 -3.53 -7.34 -18.85
C VAL A 166 -4.32 -8.12 -17.80
N VAL A 167 -4.75 -9.36 -18.10
CA VAL A 167 -5.57 -10.17 -17.18
C VAL A 167 -4.78 -10.47 -15.92
N LYS A 168 -3.54 -10.97 -16.07
CA LYS A 168 -2.64 -11.25 -14.94
C LYS A 168 -2.40 -9.97 -14.13
N GLY A 169 -2.14 -8.85 -14.80
CA GLY A 169 -1.92 -7.55 -14.18
C GLY A 169 -3.10 -7.08 -13.31
N ILE A 170 -4.34 -7.23 -13.79
CA ILE A 170 -5.56 -6.91 -13.02
C ILE A 170 -5.73 -7.88 -11.85
N VAL A 171 -5.62 -9.18 -12.09
CA VAL A 171 -5.84 -10.21 -11.07
C VAL A 171 -4.86 -10.09 -9.91
N SER A 172 -3.61 -9.68 -10.17
CA SER A 172 -2.61 -9.41 -9.11
C SER A 172 -3.05 -8.36 -8.09
N LYS A 173 -4.04 -7.51 -8.42
CA LYS A 173 -4.56 -6.46 -7.51
C LYS A 173 -5.66 -6.97 -6.59
N PHE A 174 -6.22 -8.15 -6.86
CA PHE A 174 -7.18 -8.82 -5.99
C PHE A 174 -6.42 -9.63 -4.94
N GLU A 175 -5.90 -8.92 -3.96
CA GLU A 175 -5.06 -9.44 -2.89
C GLU A 175 -5.69 -9.08 -1.54
N VAL A 176 -5.74 -10.03 -0.60
CA VAL A 176 -6.47 -9.91 0.67
C VAL A 176 -6.04 -8.69 1.50
N PHE A 177 -4.75 -8.43 1.66
CA PHE A 177 -4.25 -7.27 2.42
C PHE A 177 -4.54 -5.95 1.70
N THR A 178 -4.57 -5.94 0.37
CA THR A 178 -4.97 -4.78 -0.43
C THR A 178 -6.44 -4.45 -0.22
N ILE A 179 -7.33 -5.46 -0.30
CA ILE A 179 -8.77 -5.29 -0.04
C ILE A 179 -9.01 -4.84 1.41
N TRP A 180 -8.29 -5.41 2.38
CA TRP A 180 -8.38 -4.99 3.77
C TRP A 180 -7.87 -3.55 3.98
N GLY A 181 -6.78 -3.17 3.30
CA GLY A 181 -6.26 -1.79 3.29
C GLY A 181 -7.29 -0.79 2.76
N TYR A 182 -8.07 -1.16 1.75
CA TYR A 182 -9.21 -0.35 1.27
C TYR A 182 -10.33 -0.24 2.31
N ALA A 183 -10.69 -1.32 2.98
CA ALA A 183 -11.69 -1.30 4.05
C ALA A 183 -11.25 -0.38 5.21
N VAL A 184 -9.97 -0.42 5.59
CA VAL A 184 -9.42 0.47 6.63
C VAL A 184 -9.34 1.91 6.17
N THR A 185 -8.98 2.16 4.91
CA THR A 185 -9.03 3.52 4.35
C THR A 185 -10.45 4.09 4.33
N TRP A 186 -11.43 3.26 3.97
CA TRP A 186 -12.86 3.59 4.01
C TRP A 186 -13.34 3.97 5.42
N LEU A 187 -12.84 3.30 6.46
CA LEU A 187 -13.08 3.68 7.87
C LEU A 187 -12.47 5.04 8.19
N GLY A 188 -11.23 5.29 7.78
CA GLY A 188 -10.55 6.57 8.01
C GLY A 188 -11.25 7.76 7.36
N LEU A 189 -11.79 7.56 6.16
CA LEU A 189 -12.59 8.57 5.46
C LEU A 189 -13.88 8.92 6.22
N GLN A 190 -14.55 7.94 6.82
CA GLN A 190 -15.75 8.21 7.62
C GLN A 190 -15.41 8.87 8.95
N ILE A 191 -14.45 8.29 9.67
CA ILE A 191 -14.15 8.67 11.04
C ILE A 191 -13.36 9.99 11.05
N THR A 192 -12.20 10.03 10.41
CA THR A 192 -11.28 11.18 10.49
C THR A 192 -11.70 12.33 9.57
N ALA A 193 -12.18 12.03 8.35
CA ALA A 193 -12.61 13.04 7.38
C ALA A 193 -14.11 13.38 7.46
N GLY A 194 -14.86 12.70 8.32
CA GLY A 194 -16.28 12.98 8.56
C GLY A 194 -17.19 12.67 7.38
N LEU A 195 -16.77 11.81 6.46
CA LEU A 195 -17.57 11.48 5.29
C LEU A 195 -18.74 10.56 5.65
N THR A 196 -19.86 10.73 4.94
CA THR A 196 -20.94 9.74 4.97
C THR A 196 -20.45 8.41 4.41
N LYS A 197 -21.08 7.30 4.82
CA LYS A 197 -20.82 5.96 4.26
C LYS A 197 -20.82 5.96 2.73
N LYS A 198 -21.80 6.62 2.11
CA LYS A 198 -21.93 6.73 0.65
C LYS A 198 -20.72 7.42 0.02
N GLN A 199 -20.31 8.58 0.55
CA GLN A 199 -19.16 9.32 0.03
C GLN A 199 -17.86 8.52 0.17
N ALA A 200 -17.60 7.95 1.36
CA ALA A 200 -16.43 7.12 1.59
C ALA A 200 -16.37 5.91 0.64
N THR A 201 -17.51 5.25 0.41
CA THR A 201 -17.61 4.12 -0.54
C THR A 201 -17.27 4.55 -1.96
N ILE A 202 -17.86 5.63 -2.46
CA ILE A 202 -17.59 6.13 -3.82
C ILE A 202 -16.10 6.42 -4.00
N ILE A 203 -15.50 7.16 -3.06
CA ILE A 203 -14.08 7.50 -3.12
C ILE A 203 -13.21 6.23 -3.09
N THR A 204 -13.51 5.28 -2.21
CA THR A 204 -12.75 4.03 -2.10
C THR A 204 -12.83 3.21 -3.39
N ILE A 205 -14.01 3.13 -4.01
CA ILE A 205 -14.19 2.47 -5.31
C ILE A 205 -13.38 3.15 -6.41
N VAL A 206 -13.33 4.48 -6.45
CA VAL A 206 -12.50 5.23 -7.42
C VAL A 206 -11.03 4.82 -7.30
N PHE A 207 -10.46 4.79 -6.09
CA PHE A 207 -9.08 4.36 -5.90
C PHE A 207 -8.85 2.89 -6.25
N PHE A 208 -9.82 2.02 -5.94
CA PHE A 208 -9.74 0.61 -6.33
C PHE A 208 -9.70 0.46 -7.85
N VAL A 209 -10.60 1.14 -8.59
CA VAL A 209 -10.62 1.14 -10.06
C VAL A 209 -9.32 1.70 -10.64
N LEU A 210 -8.76 2.78 -10.08
CA LEU A 210 -7.45 3.30 -10.49
C LEU A 210 -6.34 2.25 -10.31
N THR A 211 -6.38 1.49 -9.22
CA THR A 211 -5.43 0.40 -8.95
C THR A 211 -5.58 -0.74 -9.96
N LEU A 212 -6.80 -1.10 -10.35
CA LEU A 212 -7.03 -2.05 -11.44
C LEU A 212 -6.48 -1.53 -12.77
N GLY A 213 -6.66 -0.24 -13.06
CA GLY A 213 -6.09 0.41 -14.24
C GLY A 213 -4.56 0.36 -14.27
N ILE A 214 -3.91 0.62 -13.14
CA ILE A 214 -2.45 0.47 -13.00
C ILE A 214 -2.03 -0.99 -13.21
N GLY A 215 -2.78 -1.95 -12.67
CA GLY A 215 -2.54 -3.38 -12.89
C GLY A 215 -2.66 -3.77 -14.36
N ALA A 216 -3.70 -3.30 -15.04
CA ALA A 216 -3.89 -3.51 -16.47
C ALA A 216 -2.71 -2.95 -17.28
N LEU A 217 -2.29 -1.71 -16.99
CA LEU A 217 -1.15 -1.07 -17.64
C LEU A 217 0.15 -1.84 -17.39
N GLN A 218 0.42 -2.27 -16.16
CA GLN A 218 1.58 -3.12 -15.84
C GLN A 218 1.56 -4.42 -16.65
N GLY A 219 0.40 -5.05 -16.73
CA GLY A 219 0.20 -6.26 -17.53
C GLY A 219 0.41 -6.05 -19.03
N MET A 220 0.24 -4.84 -19.58
CA MET A 220 0.55 -4.59 -21.01
C MET A 220 2.05 -4.69 -21.33
N PHE A 221 2.91 -4.56 -20.32
CA PHE A 221 4.37 -4.58 -20.45
C PHE A 221 5.00 -5.89 -19.92
N GLN A 222 4.19 -6.88 -19.53
CA GLN A 222 4.60 -8.23 -19.10
C GLN A 222 4.23 -9.25 -20.16
#